data_AF-A0A6L6BCU9-F1
#
_entry.id   AF-A0A6L6BCU9-F1
#
_cell.length_a   1.000
_cell.length_b   1.000
_cell.length_c   1.000
_cell.angle_alpha   90.00
_cell.angle_beta   90.00
_cell.angle_gamma   90.00
#
_symmetry.space_group_name_H-M   'P 1'
#
loop_
_entity.id
_entity.type
_entity.pdbx_description
1 polymer ?
#
loop_
_entity_poly.entity_id
_entity_poly.type
_entity_poly.pdbx_seq_one_letter_code
_entity_poly.pdbx_strand_id
1 'polypeptide(L)'
;MLELSLLICLIALLITILNSFSLITPRIADQVEEKMSVLVPLRDEENNAVAIIQTLVAQEKLSNIEFIILDDNSTDKTFELVTATAHGNSQFKIIQGKPLP
;
A
#
# COMPACT_ATOMS: atom_id res chain seq x y z
N MET A 1 -36.42 30.56 -11.76
CA MET A 1 -35.51 29.46 -12.15
C MET A 1 -34.06 29.88 -12.02
N LEU A 2 -33.60 30.94 -12.71
CA LEU A 2 -32.22 31.42 -12.68
C LEU A 2 -31.74 31.87 -11.27
N GLU A 3 -32.56 32.64 -10.56
CA GLU A 3 -32.26 33.11 -9.19
C GLU A 3 -32.08 31.97 -8.19
N LEU A 4 -32.95 30.95 -8.28
CA LEU A 4 -32.89 29.78 -7.41
C LEU A 4 -31.64 28.95 -7.70
N SER A 5 -31.29 28.75 -8.99
CA SER A 5 -30.04 28.08 -9.34
C SER A 5 -28.82 28.86 -8.88
N LEU A 6 -28.83 30.20 -8.98
CA LEU A 6 -27.73 31.03 -8.52
C LEU A 6 -27.53 30.92 -7.01
N LEU A 7 -28.62 30.96 -6.25
CA LEU A 7 -28.60 30.78 -4.79
C LEU A 7 -28.02 29.41 -4.41
N ILE A 8 -28.46 28.33 -5.07
CA ILE A 8 -27.94 26.98 -4.84
C ILE A 8 -26.45 26.91 -5.15
N CYS A 9 -26.00 27.50 -6.26
CA CYS A 9 -24.57 27.55 -6.62
C CYS A 9 -23.74 28.31 -5.59
N LEU A 10 -24.24 29.43 -5.04
CA LEU A 10 -23.55 30.19 -4.01
C LEU A 10 -23.45 29.42 -2.69
N ILE A 11 -24.51 28.70 -2.30
CA ILE A 11 -24.49 27.82 -1.13
C ILE A 11 -23.49 26.69 -1.33
N ALA A 12 -23.50 26.03 -2.50
CA ALA A 12 -22.54 24.98 -2.82
C ALA A 12 -21.10 25.49 -2.80
N LEU A 13 -20.84 26.67 -3.38
CA LEU A 13 -19.52 27.31 -3.36
C LEU A 13 -19.06 27.62 -1.94
N LEU A 14 -19.95 28.15 -1.10
CA LEU A 14 -19.65 28.42 0.32
C LEU A 14 -19.28 27.12 1.04
N ILE A 15 -20.04 26.05 0.86
CA ILE A 15 -19.75 24.73 1.44
C ILE A 15 -18.40 24.21 0.94
N THR A 16 -18.10 24.32 -0.36
CA THR A 16 -16.80 23.93 -0.92
C THR A 16 -15.64 24.71 -0.31
N ILE A 17 -15.80 26.02 -0.11
CA ILE A 17 -14.78 26.87 0.53
C ILE A 17 -14.56 26.43 1.98
N LEU A 18 -15.63 26.27 2.76
CA LEU A 18 -15.55 25.81 4.16
C LEU A 18 -14.92 24.42 4.26
N ASN A 19 -15.28 23.51 3.36
CA ASN A 19 -14.69 22.18 3.29
C ASN A 19 -13.20 22.28 2.96
N SER A 20 -12.79 23.12 2.01
CA SER A 20 -11.38 23.28 1.63
C SER A 20 -10.50 23.72 2.80
N PHE A 21 -11.01 24.55 3.70
CA PHE A 21 -10.27 24.95 4.91
C PHE A 21 -10.31 23.89 6.02
N SER A 22 -11.32 23.03 6.02
CA SER A 22 -11.49 21.95 7.02
C SER A 22 -10.80 20.65 6.60
N LEU A 23 -10.33 20.54 5.36
CA LEU A 23 -9.59 19.38 4.88
C LEU A 23 -8.26 19.27 5.63
N ILE A 24 -8.12 18.19 6.39
CA ILE A 24 -6.83 17.80 6.96
C ILE A 24 -5.94 17.36 5.79
N THR A 25 -4.93 18.16 5.48
CA THR A 25 -3.93 17.78 4.49
C THR A 25 -2.96 16.79 5.11
N PRO A 26 -2.69 15.64 4.47
CA PRO A 26 -1.69 14.71 4.96
C PRO A 26 -0.34 15.44 4.99
N ARG A 27 0.33 15.40 6.14
CA ARG A 27 1.68 15.95 6.27
C ARG A 27 2.61 15.17 5.37
N ILE A 28 3.56 15.87 4.75
CA ILE A 28 4.69 15.22 4.09
C ILE A 28 5.41 14.43 5.18
N ALA A 29 5.42 13.10 5.05
CA ALA A 29 6.11 12.24 6.01
C ALA A 29 7.61 12.58 6.02
N ASP A 30 8.20 12.63 7.21
CA ASP A 30 9.65 12.70 7.35
C ASP A 30 10.27 11.33 7.08
N GLN A 31 11.59 11.28 6.93
CA GLN A 31 12.32 10.02 6.82
C GLN A 31 12.27 9.26 8.14
N VAL A 32 11.84 7.99 8.08
CA VAL A 32 11.81 7.06 9.22
C VAL A 32 13.15 6.33 9.24
N GLU A 33 13.88 6.44 10.34
CA GLU A 33 15.18 5.79 10.55
C GLU A 33 15.08 4.51 11.38
N GLU A 34 13.95 4.31 12.04
CA GLU A 34 13.66 3.14 12.84
C GLU A 34 13.68 1.85 12.01
N LYS A 35 14.18 0.77 12.63
CA LYS A 35 14.12 -0.56 12.03
C LYS A 35 12.68 -1.05 12.03
N MET A 36 12.16 -1.35 10.84
CA MET A 36 10.81 -1.89 10.67
C MET A 36 10.83 -3.19 9.89
N SER A 37 10.09 -4.18 10.39
CA SER A 37 9.86 -5.43 9.68
C SER A 37 8.38 -5.53 9.34
N VAL A 38 8.07 -5.72 8.07
CA VAL A 38 6.70 -5.85 7.55
C VAL A 38 6.46 -7.29 7.14
N LEU A 39 5.52 -7.97 7.81
CA LEU A 39 5.09 -9.30 7.44
C LEU A 39 3.94 -9.22 6.43
N VAL A 40 4.08 -9.90 5.30
CA VAL A 40 3.07 -9.97 4.23
C VAL A 40 2.71 -11.44 4.00
N PRO A 41 1.60 -11.94 4.56
CA PRO A 41 1.08 -13.25 4.22
C PRO A 41 0.41 -13.20 2.84
N LEU A 42 0.73 -14.16 1.98
CA LEU A 42 0.17 -14.31 0.64
C LEU A 42 -0.36 -15.72 0.47
N ARG A 43 -1.58 -15.85 -0.06
CA ARG A 43 -2.18 -17.14 -0.41
C ARG A 43 -2.96 -17.01 -1.70
N ASP A 44 -2.60 -17.80 -2.69
CA ASP A 44 -3.28 -17.87 -3.99
C ASP A 44 -3.41 -16.47 -4.66
N GLU A 45 -2.32 -15.68 -4.63
CA GLU A 45 -2.21 -14.31 -5.13
C GLU A 45 -1.38 -14.19 -6.43
N GLU A 46 -1.37 -15.22 -7.30
CA GLU A 46 -0.50 -15.23 -8.50
C GLU A 46 -0.65 -13.97 -9.38
N ASN A 47 -1.87 -13.44 -9.51
CA ASN A 47 -2.16 -12.29 -10.35
C ASN A 47 -1.65 -10.97 -9.76
N ASN A 48 -1.50 -10.92 -8.43
CA ASN A 48 -1.11 -9.72 -7.69
C ASN A 48 0.34 -9.79 -7.20
N ALA A 49 0.94 -10.98 -7.14
CA ALA A 49 2.27 -11.22 -6.59
C ALA A 49 3.33 -10.23 -7.08
N VAL A 50 3.40 -10.00 -8.39
CA VAL A 50 4.38 -9.08 -9.00
C VAL A 50 4.10 -7.63 -8.57
N ALA A 51 2.84 -7.20 -8.64
CA ALA A 51 2.44 -5.83 -8.32
C ALA A 51 2.65 -5.50 -6.84
N ILE A 52 2.41 -6.48 -5.95
CA ILE A 52 2.66 -6.36 -4.52
C ILE A 52 4.14 -6.10 -4.27
N ILE A 53 5.03 -6.94 -4.81
CA ILE A 53 6.48 -6.78 -4.61
C ILE A 53 6.97 -5.44 -5.17
N GLN A 54 6.52 -5.05 -6.36
CA GLN A 54 6.87 -3.75 -6.94
C GLN A 54 6.42 -2.58 -6.07
N THR A 55 5.21 -2.66 -5.49
CA THR A 55 4.69 -1.63 -4.58
C THR A 55 5.49 -1.55 -3.29
N LEU A 56 5.95 -2.69 -2.76
CA LEU A 56 6.80 -2.74 -1.57
C LEU A 56 8.20 -2.18 -1.84
N VAL A 57 8.76 -2.43 -3.02
CA VAL A 57 10.05 -1.84 -3.45
C VAL A 57 9.95 -0.33 -3.64
N ALA A 58 8.80 0.17 -4.12
CA ALA A 58 8.57 1.58 -4.36
C ALA A 58 8.29 2.40 -3.08
N GLN A 59 8.34 1.79 -1.89
CA GLN A 59 8.15 2.52 -0.63
C GLN A 59 9.30 3.51 -0.40
N GLU A 60 8.97 4.76 -0.19
CA GLU A 60 9.93 5.84 0.05
C GLU A 60 9.99 6.19 1.54
N LYS A 61 11.05 6.89 1.95
CA LYS A 61 11.23 7.45 3.30
C LYS A 61 11.36 6.41 4.42
N LEU A 62 11.68 5.17 4.07
CA LEU A 62 11.93 4.06 4.99
C LEU A 62 13.39 3.63 4.88
N SER A 63 14.22 4.03 5.83
CA SER A 63 15.67 3.83 5.74
C SER A 63 16.09 2.39 6.05
N ASN A 64 15.43 1.77 7.03
CA ASN A 64 15.80 0.48 7.60
C ASN A 64 14.60 -0.48 7.61
N ILE A 65 14.13 -0.87 6.42
CA ILE A 65 13.00 -1.78 6.26
C ILE A 65 13.40 -3.19 5.82
N GLU A 66 12.72 -4.17 6.40
CA GLU A 66 12.72 -5.58 6.01
C GLU A 66 11.29 -6.00 5.64
N PHE A 67 11.12 -6.65 4.50
CA PHE A 67 9.86 -7.26 4.08
C PHE A 67 9.97 -8.78 4.23
N ILE A 68 9.12 -9.35 5.08
CA ILE A 68 9.03 -10.79 5.30
C ILE A 68 7.78 -11.27 4.57
N ILE A 69 7.95 -11.96 3.45
CA ILE A 69 6.84 -12.54 2.70
C ILE A 69 6.62 -13.96 3.19
N LEU A 70 5.41 -14.27 3.63
CA LEU A 70 4.99 -15.61 4.02
C LEU A 70 4.05 -16.16 2.95
N ASP A 71 4.46 -17.22 2.27
CA ASP A 71 3.54 -17.99 1.43
C ASP A 71 2.69 -18.90 2.31
N ASP A 72 1.42 -18.56 2.49
CA ASP A 72 0.45 -19.26 3.34
C ASP A 72 -0.19 -20.44 2.58
N ASN A 73 0.66 -21.40 2.20
CA ASN A 73 0.29 -22.65 1.54
C ASN A 73 -0.50 -22.43 0.24
N SER A 74 0.06 -21.60 -0.65
CA SER A 74 -0.54 -21.36 -1.96
C SER A 74 -0.52 -22.63 -2.82
N THR A 75 -1.56 -22.79 -3.63
CA THR A 75 -1.73 -23.89 -4.58
C THR A 75 -1.41 -23.48 -6.02
N ASP A 76 -1.18 -22.20 -6.24
CA ASP A 76 -0.88 -21.57 -7.51
C ASP A 76 0.61 -21.17 -7.64
N LYS A 77 0.93 -20.27 -8.57
CA LYS A 77 2.32 -19.82 -8.81
C LYS A 77 2.77 -18.66 -7.92
N THR A 78 2.04 -18.33 -6.85
CA THR A 78 2.35 -17.19 -5.97
C THR A 78 3.80 -17.22 -5.49
N PHE A 79 4.24 -18.34 -4.91
CA PHE A 79 5.59 -18.47 -4.36
C PHE A 79 6.69 -18.27 -5.43
N GLU A 80 6.51 -18.85 -6.62
CA GLU A 80 7.45 -18.74 -7.73
C GLU A 80 7.56 -17.28 -8.20
N LEU A 81 6.43 -16.61 -8.41
CA LEU A 81 6.37 -15.24 -8.88
C LEU A 81 6.95 -14.25 -7.87
N VAL A 82 6.64 -14.42 -6.59
CA VAL A 82 7.21 -13.62 -5.50
C VAL A 82 8.73 -13.79 -5.45
N THR A 83 9.21 -15.03 -5.50
CA THR A 83 10.65 -15.34 -5.42
C THR A 83 11.40 -14.79 -6.63
N ALA A 84 10.85 -14.93 -7.83
CA ALA A 84 11.44 -14.38 -9.04
C ALA A 84 11.49 -12.84 -9.01
N THR A 85 10.42 -12.19 -8.52
CA THR A 85 10.31 -10.72 -8.52
C THR A 85 11.16 -10.08 -7.43
N ALA A 86 11.25 -10.69 -6.25
CA ALA A 86 12.06 -10.20 -5.14
C ALA A 86 13.56 -10.56 -5.27
N HIS A 87 13.94 -11.33 -6.29
CA HIS A 87 15.31 -11.80 -6.48
C HIS A 87 16.30 -10.63 -6.58
N GLY A 88 17.35 -10.67 -5.75
CA GLY A 88 18.41 -9.66 -5.75
C GLY A 88 18.14 -8.45 -4.84
N ASN A 89 16.97 -8.35 -4.19
CA ASN A 89 16.72 -7.33 -3.18
C ASN A 89 16.95 -7.88 -1.76
N SER A 90 17.98 -7.35 -1.07
CA SER A 90 18.36 -7.77 0.29
C SER A 90 17.34 -7.41 1.37
N GLN A 91 16.37 -6.56 1.07
CA GLN A 91 15.31 -6.18 2.00
C GLN A 91 14.22 -7.26 2.09
N PHE A 92 14.17 -8.22 1.17
CA PHE A 92 13.12 -9.24 1.13
C PHE A 92 13.60 -10.57 1.72
N LYS A 93 12.75 -11.15 2.56
CA LYS A 93 12.90 -12.49 3.12
C LYS A 93 11.64 -13.28 2.83
N ILE A 94 11.77 -14.36 2.07
CA ILE A 94 10.62 -15.20 1.68
C ILE A 94 10.63 -16.46 2.53
N ILE A 95 9.48 -16.78 3.12
CA ILE A 95 9.26 -17.93 4.00
C ILE A 95 8.09 -18.73 3.42
N GLN A 96 8.29 -20.04 3.27
CA GLN A 96 7.21 -20.95 2.92
C GLN A 96 6.48 -21.41 4.19
N GLY A 97 5.17 -21.22 4.21
CA GLY A 97 4.30 -21.63 5.31
C GLY A 97 4.24 -23.14 5.47
N LYS A 98 3.95 -23.58 6.70
CA LYS A 98 3.72 -24.99 7.01
C LYS A 98 2.21 -25.26 7.04
N PRO A 99 1.76 -26.46 6.65
CA PRO A 99 0.37 -26.85 6.83
C PRO A 99 0.00 -26.79 8.33
N LEU A 100 -1.25 -26.44 8.60
CA LEU A 100 -1.80 -26.47 9.96
C LEU A 100 -1.72 -27.91 10.52
N PRO A 101 -1.40 -28.07 11.83
CA PRO A 101 -1.34 -29.36 12.50
C PRO A 101 -2.70 -30.07 12.60
#